data_AF-A0A2N5YRB3-F1
#
_entry.id   AF-A0A2N5YRB3-F1
#
_cell.length_a   1.000
_cell.length_b   1.000
_cell.length_c   1.000
_cell.angle_alpha   90.00
_cell.angle_beta   90.00
_cell.angle_gamma   90.00
#
_symmetry.space_group_name_H-M   'P 1'
#
loop_
_entity.id
_entity.type
_entity.pdbx_description
1 polymer ?
#
loop_
_entity_poly.entity_id
_entity_poly.type
_entity_poly.pdbx_seq_one_letter_code
_entity_poly.pdbx_strand_id
1 'polypeptide(L)'
;MKKISIICALVCTTLIVCASIPPRTPFVVLKVDGVEYQDGDEITVRSGERIQVEAILKGGKRDYCSDPNTYANVGRNTVVTSQGEFGMTFDINGGEFHGDWKCTSEKAEFSSGEEVKITPVTDGEITRKAEVEFTRGNYQKVFFKVSSTTEWHYVRNTPAGRTEQDETNEGTATFYFVIEQEEGVWYSSNNIKVKGIEDFSVSNNLDRIQEFYDLIEKALLDRDYKTAEMHWGNLKNSLKDLKTNIERAE
;
A
#
# COMPACT_ATOMS: atom_id res chain seq x y z
N MET A 1 -59.67 -51.43 -13.93
CA MET A 1 -59.74 -50.25 -14.80
C MET A 1 -59.87 -48.98 -13.96
N LYS A 2 -58.84 -48.11 -14.00
CA LYS A 2 -58.84 -46.64 -13.91
C LYS A 2 -57.55 -46.16 -13.22
N LYS A 3 -56.61 -45.72 -14.07
CA LYS A 3 -55.46 -44.89 -13.74
C LYS A 3 -55.96 -43.48 -13.42
N ILE A 4 -55.58 -42.88 -12.31
CA ILE A 4 -55.46 -41.42 -12.18
C ILE A 4 -54.23 -41.10 -11.33
N SER A 5 -53.31 -40.39 -11.98
CA SER A 5 -52.06 -39.82 -11.50
C SER A 5 -52.25 -38.84 -10.35
N ILE A 6 -51.40 -38.91 -9.33
CA ILE A 6 -51.02 -37.73 -8.54
C ILE A 6 -49.50 -37.78 -8.36
N ILE A 7 -48.82 -37.15 -9.32
CA ILE A 7 -47.48 -36.62 -9.14
C ILE A 7 -47.66 -35.40 -8.24
N CYS A 8 -47.55 -35.58 -6.92
CA CYS A 8 -47.37 -34.46 -6.02
C CYS A 8 -45.87 -34.20 -5.96
N ALA A 9 -45.44 -33.33 -6.88
CA ALA A 9 -44.13 -32.74 -6.92
C ALA A 9 -43.83 -32.12 -5.56
N LEU A 10 -43.04 -32.82 -4.75
CA LEU A 10 -42.35 -32.23 -3.61
C LEU A 10 -41.17 -31.44 -4.18
N VAL A 11 -41.51 -30.34 -4.86
CA VAL A 11 -40.58 -29.25 -5.13
C VAL A 11 -40.33 -28.62 -3.77
N CYS A 12 -39.39 -29.20 -3.01
CA CYS A 12 -38.66 -28.43 -2.01
C CYS A 12 -37.88 -27.38 -2.80
N THR A 13 -38.54 -26.27 -3.13
CA THR A 13 -37.85 -25.01 -3.39
C THR A 13 -37.03 -24.73 -2.14
N THR A 14 -35.75 -25.09 -2.18
CA THR A 14 -34.74 -24.42 -1.38
C THR A 14 -34.82 -22.95 -1.77
N LEU A 15 -35.53 -22.17 -0.97
CA LEU A 15 -35.33 -20.74 -0.89
C LEU A 15 -33.87 -20.58 -0.43
N ILE A 16 -32.96 -20.50 -1.39
CA ILE A 16 -31.63 -19.95 -1.15
C ILE A 16 -31.91 -18.47 -0.89
N VAL A 17 -32.14 -18.14 0.38
CA VAL A 17 -31.98 -16.78 0.87
C VAL A 17 -30.51 -16.49 0.64
N CYS A 18 -30.18 -15.80 -0.44
CA CYS A 18 -28.85 -15.24 -0.63
C CYS A 18 -28.69 -14.15 0.44
N ALA A 19 -28.40 -14.56 1.67
CA ALA A 19 -27.88 -13.66 2.67
C ALA A 19 -26.53 -13.19 2.13
N SER A 20 -26.34 -11.87 2.03
CA SER A 20 -25.03 -11.30 1.72
C SER A 20 -23.98 -11.88 2.65
N ILE A 21 -22.79 -12.12 2.12
CA ILE A 21 -21.66 -12.50 2.96
C ILE A 21 -21.35 -11.26 3.82
N PRO A 22 -21.23 -11.40 5.16
CA PRO A 22 -20.86 -10.25 5.98
C PRO A 22 -19.52 -9.68 5.50
N PRO A 23 -19.33 -8.35 5.50
CA PRO A 23 -18.05 -7.76 5.17
C PRO A 23 -16.94 -8.39 6.00
N ARG A 24 -15.77 -8.62 5.39
CA ARG A 24 -14.61 -9.16 6.10
C ARG A 24 -14.22 -8.21 7.23
N THR A 25 -13.70 -8.72 8.33
CA THR A 25 -13.12 -7.88 9.39
C THR A 25 -12.01 -7.01 8.78
N PRO A 26 -11.89 -5.71 9.13
CA PRO A 26 -10.86 -4.85 8.57
C PRO A 26 -9.45 -5.43 8.75
N PHE A 27 -8.63 -5.33 7.70
CA PHE A 27 -7.26 -5.85 7.67
C PHE A 27 -6.39 -5.01 6.73
N VAL A 28 -5.10 -4.93 7.03
CA VAL A 28 -4.14 -4.14 6.25
C VAL A 28 -3.46 -5.01 5.20
N VAL A 29 -3.41 -4.51 3.97
CA VAL A 29 -2.57 -5.04 2.90
C VAL A 29 -1.46 -4.04 2.61
N LEU A 30 -0.23 -4.51 2.42
CA LEU A 30 0.89 -3.66 2.00
C LEU A 30 1.13 -3.86 0.50
N LYS A 31 1.23 -2.77 -0.24
CA LYS A 31 1.71 -2.76 -1.62
C LYS A 31 3.15 -2.31 -1.66
N VAL A 32 3.99 -3.08 -2.32
CA VAL A 32 5.39 -2.71 -2.64
C VAL A 32 5.54 -2.84 -4.15
N ASP A 33 5.87 -1.74 -4.84
CA ASP A 33 6.01 -1.67 -6.29
C ASP A 33 4.83 -2.29 -7.09
N GLY A 34 3.62 -2.16 -6.54
CA GLY A 34 2.38 -2.67 -7.14
C GLY A 34 2.04 -4.12 -6.80
N VAL A 35 2.90 -4.85 -6.08
CA VAL A 35 2.62 -6.21 -5.59
C VAL A 35 1.98 -6.13 -4.19
N GLU A 36 0.86 -6.84 -3.99
CA GLU A 36 0.15 -6.90 -2.70
C GLU A 36 0.68 -8.01 -1.80
N TYR A 37 0.89 -7.69 -0.53
CA TYR A 37 1.34 -8.57 0.54
C TYR A 37 0.34 -8.56 1.70
N GLN A 38 0.15 -9.72 2.31
CA GLN A 38 -0.71 -9.95 3.47
C GLN A 38 0.08 -9.87 4.77
N ASP A 39 -0.66 -9.77 5.89
CA ASP A 39 -0.07 -9.81 7.22
C ASP A 39 0.79 -11.06 7.43
N GLY A 40 2.01 -10.87 7.92
CA GLY A 40 3.02 -11.90 8.12
C GLY A 40 3.89 -12.22 6.89
N ASP A 41 3.60 -11.66 5.72
CA ASP A 41 4.37 -11.94 4.51
C ASP A 41 5.83 -11.45 4.60
N GLU A 42 6.70 -12.16 3.89
CA GLU A 42 8.10 -11.83 3.73
C GLU A 42 8.35 -11.19 2.37
N ILE A 43 9.05 -10.05 2.36
CA ILE A 43 9.32 -9.23 1.19
C ILE A 43 10.83 -9.13 1.03
N THR A 44 11.36 -9.61 -0.08
CA THR A 44 12.81 -9.58 -0.32
C THR A 44 13.23 -8.20 -0.83
N VAL A 45 14.25 -7.62 -0.21
CA VAL A 45 14.84 -6.31 -0.54
C VAL A 45 16.35 -6.38 -0.40
N ARG A 46 17.08 -5.43 -0.99
CA ARG A 46 18.54 -5.32 -0.83
C ARG A 46 18.89 -4.33 0.28
N SER A 47 20.08 -4.49 0.85
CA SER A 47 20.61 -3.50 1.78
C SER A 47 20.85 -2.17 1.07
N GLY A 48 20.46 -1.06 1.69
CA GLY A 48 20.54 0.27 1.11
C GLY A 48 19.45 0.60 0.08
N GLU A 49 18.54 -0.33 -0.23
CA GLU A 49 17.44 -0.10 -1.17
C GLU A 49 16.41 0.86 -0.58
N ARG A 50 15.90 1.77 -1.42
CA ARG A 50 14.78 2.65 -1.09
C ARG A 50 13.57 2.28 -1.94
N ILE A 51 12.48 1.88 -1.28
CA ILE A 51 11.23 1.44 -1.92
C ILE A 51 10.08 2.37 -1.51
N GLN A 52 9.05 2.43 -2.36
CA GLN A 52 7.78 3.04 -1.97
C GLN A 52 6.82 1.93 -1.52
N VAL A 53 6.18 2.15 -0.36
CA VAL A 53 5.14 1.27 0.15
C VAL A 53 3.81 2.01 0.26
N GLU A 54 2.71 1.30 0.05
CA GLU A 54 1.35 1.79 0.24
C GLU A 54 0.56 0.80 1.11
N ALA A 55 0.07 1.26 2.25
CA ALA A 55 -0.83 0.48 3.10
C ALA A 55 -2.29 0.76 2.71
N ILE A 56 -3.10 -0.28 2.59
CA ILE A 56 -4.54 -0.14 2.30
C ILE A 56 -5.32 -0.94 3.32
N LEU A 57 -6.26 -0.28 4.01
CA LEU A 57 -7.17 -0.95 4.94
C LEU A 57 -8.35 -1.57 4.16
N LYS A 58 -8.28 -2.87 3.89
CA LYS A 58 -9.35 -3.66 3.26
C LYS A 58 -10.33 -4.19 4.30
N GLY A 59 -11.43 -4.79 3.85
CA GLY A 59 -12.50 -5.25 4.75
C GLY A 59 -13.49 -4.14 5.12
N GLY A 60 -14.37 -4.45 6.06
CA GLY A 60 -15.33 -3.53 6.66
C GLY A 60 -16.14 -2.74 5.62
N LYS A 61 -16.17 -1.41 5.80
CA LYS A 61 -16.90 -0.52 4.91
C LYS A 61 -16.34 -0.50 3.51
N ARG A 62 -15.02 -0.66 3.33
CA ARG A 62 -14.40 -0.67 2.00
C ARG A 62 -14.92 -1.82 1.15
N ASP A 63 -15.04 -3.01 1.72
CA ASP A 63 -15.63 -4.17 1.03
C ASP A 63 -17.10 -3.92 0.69
N TYR A 64 -17.86 -3.41 1.65
CA TYR A 64 -19.28 -3.04 1.44
C TYR A 64 -19.46 -2.06 0.28
N CYS A 65 -18.59 -1.04 0.19
CA CYS A 65 -18.64 -0.02 -0.86
C CYS A 65 -18.04 -0.47 -2.18
N SER A 66 -17.01 -1.33 -2.19
CA SER A 66 -16.29 -1.72 -3.40
C SER A 66 -16.96 -2.89 -4.13
N ASP A 67 -17.57 -3.81 -3.38
CA ASP A 67 -18.31 -4.96 -3.92
C ASP A 67 -19.67 -5.15 -3.21
N PRO A 68 -20.61 -4.22 -3.42
CA PRO A 68 -21.89 -4.24 -2.74
C PRO A 68 -22.76 -5.45 -3.13
N ASN A 69 -22.57 -6.03 -4.31
CA ASN A 69 -23.32 -7.22 -4.72
C ASN A 69 -23.01 -8.42 -3.81
N THR A 70 -21.78 -8.52 -3.32
CA THR A 70 -21.36 -9.56 -2.37
C THR A 70 -21.71 -9.19 -0.93
N TYR A 71 -21.43 -7.95 -0.53
CA TYR A 71 -21.38 -7.56 0.89
C TYR A 71 -22.52 -6.66 1.39
N ALA A 72 -23.29 -6.03 0.49
CA ALA A 72 -24.32 -5.04 0.86
C ALA A 72 -25.77 -5.53 0.69
N ASN A 73 -25.97 -6.77 0.20
CA ASN A 73 -27.30 -7.34 -0.05
C ASN A 73 -28.18 -6.41 -0.92
N VAL A 74 -27.68 -6.05 -2.10
CA VAL A 74 -28.38 -5.17 -3.05
C VAL A 74 -29.71 -5.79 -3.46
N GLY A 75 -30.82 -5.20 -3.01
CA GLY A 75 -32.16 -5.68 -3.27
C GLY A 75 -32.63 -5.41 -4.71
N ARG A 76 -33.71 -6.07 -5.15
CA ARG A 76 -34.25 -5.92 -6.53
C ARG A 76 -34.65 -4.49 -6.91
N ASN A 77 -34.95 -3.65 -5.91
CA ASN A 77 -35.34 -2.25 -6.11
C ASN A 77 -34.20 -1.27 -5.81
N THR A 78 -32.99 -1.78 -5.57
CA THR A 78 -31.80 -0.97 -5.28
C THR A 78 -30.98 -0.78 -6.55
N VAL A 79 -30.59 0.45 -6.84
CA VAL A 79 -29.71 0.80 -7.95
C VAL A 79 -28.46 1.44 -7.36
N VAL A 80 -27.31 0.79 -7.51
CA VAL A 80 -26.00 1.36 -7.17
C VAL A 80 -25.57 2.26 -8.33
N THR A 81 -25.41 3.55 -8.07
CA THR A 81 -25.08 4.57 -9.09
C THR A 81 -23.60 4.87 -9.14
N SER A 82 -22.88 4.64 -8.03
CA SER A 82 -21.42 4.76 -7.93
C SER A 82 -20.92 3.78 -6.88
N GLN A 83 -19.75 3.18 -7.10
CA GLN A 83 -19.11 2.28 -6.14
C GLN A 83 -17.58 2.30 -6.33
N GLY A 84 -16.85 2.00 -5.26
CA GLY A 84 -15.41 1.87 -5.30
C GLY A 84 -14.74 1.98 -3.94
N GLU A 85 -13.43 2.11 -4.00
CA GLU A 85 -12.54 2.11 -2.84
C GLU A 85 -12.87 3.20 -1.80
N PHE A 86 -13.37 4.36 -2.26
CA PHE A 86 -13.62 5.53 -1.41
C PHE A 86 -15.10 5.81 -1.16
N GLY A 87 -16.02 4.93 -1.58
CA GLY A 87 -17.44 5.19 -1.37
C GLY A 87 -18.38 4.40 -2.26
N MET A 88 -19.67 4.59 -1.96
CA MET A 88 -20.76 4.04 -2.75
C MET A 88 -21.99 4.93 -2.63
N THR A 89 -22.66 5.15 -3.76
CA THR A 89 -23.93 5.87 -3.83
C THR A 89 -25.00 4.95 -4.40
N PHE A 90 -26.19 4.94 -3.82
CA PHE A 90 -27.29 4.09 -4.26
C PHE A 90 -28.68 4.68 -3.99
N ASP A 91 -29.64 4.26 -4.80
CA ASP A 91 -31.05 4.64 -4.69
C ASP A 91 -31.93 3.40 -4.49
N ILE A 92 -33.02 3.52 -3.74
CA ILE A 92 -34.05 2.48 -3.61
C ILE A 92 -35.41 3.06 -4.01
N ASN A 93 -36.24 2.26 -4.68
CA ASN A 93 -37.60 2.60 -5.10
C ASN A 93 -37.66 3.89 -5.95
N GLY A 94 -36.73 4.02 -6.91
CA GLY A 94 -36.73 5.18 -7.81
C GLY A 94 -36.33 6.51 -7.16
N GLY A 95 -35.53 6.46 -6.08
CA GLY A 95 -34.97 7.64 -5.42
C GLY A 95 -35.71 8.10 -4.16
N GLU A 96 -36.74 7.36 -3.71
CA GLU A 96 -37.37 7.63 -2.40
C GLU A 96 -36.38 7.47 -1.26
N PHE A 97 -35.45 6.53 -1.39
CA PHE A 97 -34.32 6.38 -0.49
C PHE A 97 -33.04 6.62 -1.28
N HIS A 98 -32.21 7.52 -0.81
CA HIS A 98 -30.87 7.77 -1.34
C HIS A 98 -29.84 7.58 -0.24
N GLY A 99 -28.80 6.79 -0.49
CA GLY A 99 -27.70 6.55 0.43
C GLY A 99 -26.36 6.87 -0.23
N ASP A 100 -25.51 7.59 0.49
CA ASP A 100 -24.16 7.93 0.05
C ASP A 100 -23.14 7.65 1.16
N TRP A 101 -22.23 6.74 0.91
CA TRP A 101 -21.07 6.45 1.76
C TRP A 101 -19.83 7.05 1.14
N LYS A 102 -19.03 7.74 1.94
CA LYS A 102 -17.75 8.31 1.51
C LYS A 102 -16.67 8.08 2.55
N CYS A 103 -15.51 7.61 2.11
CA CYS A 103 -14.28 7.61 2.91
C CYS A 103 -13.79 9.05 3.02
N THR A 104 -13.78 9.59 4.23
CA THR A 104 -13.37 10.98 4.51
C THR A 104 -11.88 11.08 4.82
N SER A 105 -11.30 10.05 5.43
CA SER A 105 -9.87 9.98 5.73
C SER A 105 -9.39 8.52 5.76
N GLU A 106 -8.12 8.31 5.40
CA GLU A 106 -7.40 7.06 5.60
C GLU A 106 -5.98 7.41 6.03
N LYS A 107 -5.58 6.97 7.22
CA LYS A 107 -4.25 7.21 7.77
C LYS A 107 -3.58 5.88 8.04
N ALA A 108 -2.32 5.76 7.62
CA ALA A 108 -1.47 4.63 7.97
C ALA A 108 -0.23 5.13 8.70
N GLU A 109 0.00 4.54 9.87
CA GLU A 109 1.18 4.74 10.68
C GLU A 109 2.13 3.57 10.47
N PHE A 110 3.36 3.88 10.07
CA PHE A 110 4.40 2.92 9.73
C PHE A 110 5.47 2.93 10.83
N SER A 111 5.90 1.75 11.26
CA SER A 111 6.91 1.60 12.31
C SER A 111 7.80 0.38 12.09
N SER A 112 9.05 0.48 12.51
CA SER A 112 10.08 -0.56 12.39
C SER A 112 11.19 -0.33 13.43
N GLY A 113 12.24 -1.16 13.41
CA GLY A 113 13.50 -0.94 14.13
C GLY A 113 14.33 0.21 13.53
N GLU A 114 15.46 0.52 14.19
CA GLU A 114 16.36 1.61 13.80
C GLU A 114 17.03 1.40 12.44
N GLU A 115 17.05 0.15 11.97
CA GLU A 115 17.62 -0.27 10.71
C GLU A 115 16.82 0.21 9.49
N VAL A 116 15.57 0.64 9.70
CA VAL A 116 14.65 1.06 8.65
C VAL A 116 14.26 2.51 8.84
N LYS A 117 14.62 3.34 7.85
CA LYS A 117 14.22 4.74 7.82
C LYS A 117 12.92 4.87 7.03
N ILE A 118 11.92 5.45 7.66
CA ILE A 118 10.57 5.59 7.12
C ILE A 118 10.29 7.09 6.94
N THR A 119 9.99 7.47 5.71
CA THR A 119 9.61 8.84 5.36
C THR A 119 8.17 8.84 4.86
N PRO A 120 7.18 9.29 5.66
CA PRO A 120 5.79 9.34 5.23
C PRO A 120 5.62 10.22 3.99
N VAL A 121 4.81 9.76 3.04
CA VAL A 121 4.38 10.53 1.88
C VAL A 121 2.97 11.02 2.17
N THR A 122 2.85 12.31 2.48
CA THR A 122 1.58 12.95 2.82
C THR A 122 0.90 13.47 1.57
N ASP A 123 -0.32 12.99 1.30
CA ASP A 123 -1.17 13.47 0.20
C ASP A 123 -2.60 13.73 0.69
N GLY A 124 -2.84 14.93 1.21
CA GLY A 124 -4.14 15.34 1.73
C GLY A 124 -4.63 14.48 2.91
N GLU A 125 -5.90 14.11 2.90
CA GLU A 125 -6.57 13.32 3.96
C GLU A 125 -6.33 11.81 3.84
N ILE A 126 -5.65 11.37 2.77
CA ILE A 126 -5.31 9.98 2.49
C ILE A 126 -3.79 9.83 2.64
N THR A 127 -3.33 9.56 3.86
CA THR A 127 -1.91 9.44 4.21
C THR A 127 -1.57 7.99 4.44
N ARG A 128 -1.34 7.25 3.36
CA ARG A 128 -1.16 5.80 3.41
C ARG A 128 0.07 5.28 2.67
N LYS A 129 0.98 6.19 2.30
CA LYS A 129 2.21 5.88 1.57
C LYS A 129 3.43 6.29 2.39
N ALA A 130 4.53 5.58 2.21
CA ALA A 130 5.82 5.94 2.77
C ALA A 130 6.94 5.52 1.83
N GLU A 131 8.04 6.29 1.84
CA GLU A 131 9.32 5.82 1.35
C GLU A 131 10.03 5.09 2.50
N VAL A 132 10.57 3.91 2.20
CA VAL A 132 11.22 3.03 3.16
C VAL A 132 12.63 2.75 2.66
N GLU A 133 13.62 3.07 3.47
CA GLU A 133 15.04 2.88 3.19
C GLU A 133 15.63 1.89 4.21
N PHE A 134 16.26 0.83 3.73
CA PHE A 134 16.94 -0.16 4.57
C PHE A 134 18.39 0.24 4.75
N THR A 135 18.79 0.65 5.95
CA THR A 135 20.15 1.10 6.21
C THR A 135 21.18 -0.02 6.00
N ARG A 136 22.48 0.33 5.97
CA ARG A 136 23.50 -0.71 5.93
C ARG A 136 23.71 -1.30 7.32
N GLY A 137 23.75 -2.62 7.42
CA GLY A 137 24.00 -3.30 8.68
C GLY A 137 24.02 -4.81 8.56
N ASN A 138 24.33 -5.46 9.68
CA ASN A 138 24.40 -6.92 9.78
C ASN A 138 23.07 -7.49 10.29
N TYR A 139 22.05 -7.46 9.44
CA TYR A 139 20.74 -8.03 9.73
C TYR A 139 20.16 -8.73 8.50
N GLN A 140 19.39 -9.79 8.74
CA GLN A 140 18.82 -10.62 7.68
C GLN A 140 17.32 -10.37 7.47
N LYS A 141 16.64 -9.89 8.52
CA LYS A 141 15.19 -9.73 8.54
C LYS A 141 14.82 -8.59 9.47
N VAL A 142 13.95 -7.70 9.02
CA VAL A 142 13.39 -6.60 9.82
C VAL A 142 11.88 -6.67 9.80
N PHE A 143 11.25 -6.38 10.93
CA PHE A 143 9.79 -6.27 10.98
C PHE A 143 9.36 -4.90 10.44
N PHE A 144 8.16 -4.82 9.90
CA PHE A 144 7.57 -3.57 9.45
C PHE A 144 6.09 -3.57 9.81
N LYS A 145 5.74 -2.80 10.84
CA LYS A 145 4.39 -2.77 11.39
C LYS A 145 3.63 -1.58 10.84
N VAL A 146 2.39 -1.84 10.43
CA VAL A 146 1.46 -0.84 9.92
C VAL A 146 0.20 -0.86 10.78
N SER A 147 -0.21 0.30 11.28
CA SER A 147 -1.53 0.53 11.86
C SER A 147 -2.29 1.47 10.93
N SER A 148 -3.49 1.10 10.50
CA SER A 148 -4.28 1.94 9.59
C SER A 148 -5.71 2.14 10.10
N THR A 149 -6.19 3.36 9.93
CA THR A 149 -7.54 3.78 10.32
C THR A 149 -8.21 4.47 9.13
N THR A 150 -9.46 4.12 8.86
CA THR A 150 -10.31 4.81 7.89
C THR A 150 -11.54 5.37 8.56
N GLU A 151 -11.90 6.59 8.20
CA GLU A 151 -13.13 7.26 8.62
C GLU A 151 -14.10 7.34 7.44
N TRP A 152 -15.36 7.02 7.71
CA TRP A 152 -16.43 6.95 6.72
C TRP A 152 -17.62 7.78 7.17
N HIS A 153 -18.18 8.55 6.25
CA HIS A 153 -19.39 9.33 6.46
C HIS A 153 -20.52 8.79 5.58
N TYR A 154 -21.68 8.59 6.19
CA TYR A 154 -22.90 8.17 5.53
C TYR A 154 -23.95 9.26 5.58
N VAL A 155 -24.53 9.56 4.42
CA VAL A 155 -25.72 10.39 4.30
C VAL A 155 -26.86 9.55 3.75
N ARG A 156 -27.99 9.60 4.45
CA ARG A 156 -29.25 8.99 4.00
C ARG A 156 -30.32 10.05 3.85
N ASN A 157 -30.96 10.09 2.70
CA ASN A 157 -32.16 10.88 2.46
C ASN A 157 -33.36 9.97 2.24
N THR A 158 -34.45 10.25 2.95
CA THR A 158 -35.74 9.56 2.82
C THR A 158 -36.87 10.61 2.83
N PRO A 159 -38.13 10.24 2.55
CA PRO A 159 -39.25 11.20 2.66
C PRO A 159 -39.44 11.69 4.11
N ALA A 160 -38.94 10.94 5.10
CA ALA A 160 -38.97 11.33 6.52
C ALA A 160 -37.83 12.28 6.92
N GLY A 161 -36.90 12.58 6.01
CA GLY A 161 -35.79 13.52 6.23
C GLY A 161 -34.40 12.90 6.00
N ARG A 162 -33.39 13.72 6.34
CA ARG A 162 -31.96 13.41 6.23
C ARG A 162 -31.41 12.88 7.55
N THR A 163 -30.62 11.82 7.49
CA THR A 163 -29.88 11.28 8.64
C THR A 163 -28.44 10.99 8.25
N GLU A 164 -27.54 11.16 9.20
CA GLU A 164 -26.10 10.97 8.99
C GLU A 164 -25.54 10.00 10.01
N GLN A 165 -24.47 9.30 9.63
CA GLN A 165 -23.75 8.39 10.50
C GLN A 165 -22.27 8.36 10.11
N ASP A 166 -21.40 8.35 11.11
CA ASP A 166 -19.98 8.12 10.91
C ASP A 166 -19.60 6.69 11.33
N GLU A 167 -18.60 6.13 10.67
CA GLU A 167 -18.05 4.81 10.97
C GLU A 167 -16.53 4.84 10.87
N THR A 168 -15.85 4.20 11.82
CA THR A 168 -14.40 4.03 11.83
C THR A 168 -14.07 2.56 11.64
N ASN A 169 -13.10 2.26 10.78
CA ASN A 169 -12.50 0.94 10.70
C ASN A 169 -11.01 1.05 10.99
N GLU A 170 -10.46 0.07 11.69
CA GLU A 170 -9.06 0.03 12.10
C GLU A 170 -8.49 -1.35 11.79
N GLY A 171 -7.21 -1.39 11.42
CA GLY A 171 -6.49 -2.62 11.20
C GLY A 171 -5.02 -2.46 11.52
N THR A 172 -4.37 -3.57 11.86
CA THR A 172 -2.93 -3.63 12.08
C THR A 172 -2.39 -4.86 11.36
N ALA A 173 -1.21 -4.72 10.77
CA ALA A 173 -0.47 -5.84 10.18
C ALA A 173 1.04 -5.66 10.45
N THR A 174 1.76 -6.78 10.45
CA THR A 174 3.21 -6.83 10.52
C THR A 174 3.74 -7.60 9.32
N PHE A 175 4.57 -6.94 8.54
CA PHE A 175 5.29 -7.52 7.41
C PHE A 175 6.75 -7.73 7.81
N TYR A 176 7.48 -8.50 7.01
CA TYR A 176 8.90 -8.69 7.23
C TYR A 176 9.69 -8.45 5.96
N PHE A 177 10.68 -7.57 6.02
CA PHE A 177 11.63 -7.40 4.93
C PHE A 177 12.84 -8.29 5.14
N VAL A 178 13.10 -9.17 4.19
CA VAL A 178 14.24 -10.09 4.18
C VAL A 178 15.33 -9.49 3.31
N ILE A 179 16.50 -9.26 3.90
CA ILE A 179 17.62 -8.63 3.20
C ILE A 179 18.34 -9.67 2.36
N GLU A 180 18.30 -9.50 1.04
CA GLU A 180 19.01 -10.33 0.07
C GLU A 180 20.52 -10.24 0.34
N GLN A 181 21.10 -11.37 0.73
CA GLN A 181 22.55 -11.52 0.85
C GLN A 181 23.08 -12.14 -0.44
N GLU A 182 23.81 -11.34 -1.20
CA GLU A 182 24.45 -11.81 -2.42
C GLU A 182 25.95 -12.03 -2.18
N GLU A 183 26.44 -13.22 -2.50
CA GLU A 183 27.84 -13.58 -2.25
C GLU A 183 28.81 -12.62 -2.93
N GLY A 184 29.81 -12.18 -2.17
CA GLY A 184 30.83 -11.24 -2.62
C GLY A 184 30.36 -9.79 -2.72
N VAL A 185 29.09 -9.46 -2.45
CA VAL A 185 28.65 -8.06 -2.30
C VAL A 185 29.11 -7.53 -0.96
N TRP A 186 29.96 -6.51 -0.99
CA TRP A 186 30.44 -5.83 0.22
C TRP A 186 29.92 -4.39 0.32
N TYR A 187 29.34 -3.84 -0.75
CA TYR A 187 28.72 -2.52 -0.75
C TYR A 187 27.40 -2.53 -1.51
N SER A 188 26.36 -1.95 -0.90
CA SER A 188 25.05 -1.76 -1.51
C SER A 188 24.38 -0.47 -1.03
N SER A 189 23.80 0.28 -1.96
CA SER A 189 22.98 1.47 -1.73
C SER A 189 21.89 1.52 -2.79
N ASN A 190 21.00 2.51 -2.70
CA ASN A 190 19.85 2.61 -3.58
C ASN A 190 20.23 2.58 -5.08
N ASN A 191 21.35 3.20 -5.45
CA ASN A 191 21.79 3.30 -6.85
C ASN A 191 23.03 2.46 -7.19
N ILE A 192 23.68 1.83 -6.20
CA ILE A 192 25.02 1.26 -6.38
C ILE A 192 25.10 -0.10 -5.71
N LYS A 193 25.66 -1.08 -6.42
CA LYS A 193 26.01 -2.40 -5.88
C LYS A 193 27.40 -2.79 -6.34
N VAL A 194 28.25 -3.23 -5.42
CA VAL A 194 29.64 -3.62 -5.72
C VAL A 194 29.95 -5.01 -5.17
N LYS A 195 30.66 -5.79 -5.99
CA LYS A 195 31.16 -7.12 -5.65
C LYS A 195 32.68 -7.17 -5.66
N GLY A 196 33.25 -8.09 -4.88
CA GLY A 196 34.68 -8.39 -4.89
C GLY A 196 35.28 -8.32 -3.49
N ILE A 197 36.52 -7.88 -3.41
CA ILE A 197 37.22 -7.63 -2.15
C ILE A 197 36.96 -6.18 -1.75
N GLU A 198 36.63 -5.95 -0.48
CA GLU A 198 36.42 -4.61 0.06
C GLU A 198 37.70 -3.78 0.02
N ASP A 199 37.58 -2.54 -0.47
CA ASP A 199 38.61 -1.50 -0.39
C ASP A 199 38.01 -0.26 0.26
N PHE A 200 38.57 0.16 1.40
CA PHE A 200 38.07 1.30 2.18
C PHE A 200 38.10 2.63 1.41
N SER A 201 39.08 2.84 0.53
CA SER A 201 39.18 4.05 -0.29
C SER A 201 38.12 4.07 -1.38
N VAL A 202 37.77 2.90 -1.92
CA VAL A 202 36.64 2.72 -2.82
C VAL A 202 35.32 2.96 -2.07
N SER A 203 35.14 2.38 -0.87
CA SER A 203 33.91 2.52 -0.07
C SER A 203 33.51 3.98 0.18
N ASN A 204 34.44 4.79 0.70
CA ASN A 204 34.17 6.20 0.99
C ASN A 204 33.76 7.01 -0.25
N ASN A 205 34.29 6.63 -1.41
CA ASN A 205 33.95 7.32 -2.65
C ASN A 205 32.58 6.87 -3.19
N LEU A 206 32.22 5.59 -3.02
CA LEU A 206 30.89 5.10 -3.34
C LEU A 206 29.82 5.79 -2.49
N ASP A 207 30.09 6.04 -1.20
CA ASP A 207 29.17 6.77 -0.32
C ASP A 207 28.91 8.19 -0.82
N ARG A 208 29.97 8.89 -1.22
CA ARG A 208 29.87 10.23 -1.82
C ARG A 208 29.11 10.22 -3.14
N ILE A 209 29.30 9.20 -3.96
CA ILE A 209 28.56 9.04 -5.22
C ILE A 209 27.06 8.86 -4.92
N GLN A 210 26.71 8.01 -3.95
CA GLN A 210 25.31 7.84 -3.51
C GLN A 210 24.74 9.16 -2.98
N GLU A 211 25.47 9.89 -2.14
CA GLU A 211 25.05 11.19 -1.63
C GLU A 211 24.72 12.17 -2.76
N PHE A 212 25.54 12.21 -3.83
CA PHE A 212 25.24 13.07 -4.98
C PHE A 212 24.00 12.62 -5.76
N TYR A 213 23.72 11.32 -5.87
CA TYR A 213 22.45 10.87 -6.44
C TYR A 213 21.26 11.42 -5.63
N ASP A 214 21.32 11.30 -4.30
CA ASP A 214 20.25 11.76 -3.40
C ASP A 214 20.06 13.29 -3.46
N LEU A 215 21.16 14.05 -3.52
CA LEU A 215 21.13 15.51 -3.63
C LEU A 215 20.57 15.98 -4.99
N ILE A 216 20.89 15.28 -6.09
CA ILE A 216 20.33 15.58 -7.41
C ILE A 216 18.83 15.34 -7.40
N GLU A 217 18.39 14.18 -6.90
CA GLU A 217 16.97 13.84 -6.83
C GLU A 217 16.19 14.87 -6.01
N LYS A 218 16.69 15.22 -4.82
CA LYS A 218 16.08 16.25 -3.98
C LYS A 218 15.94 17.58 -4.72
N ALA A 219 17.01 18.04 -5.37
CA ALA A 219 16.99 19.29 -6.13
C ALA A 219 15.98 19.25 -7.30
N LEU A 220 15.82 18.11 -7.96
CA LEU A 220 14.83 17.93 -9.02
C LEU A 220 13.39 17.95 -8.49
N LEU A 221 13.12 17.29 -7.35
CA LEU A 221 11.82 17.33 -6.68
C LEU A 221 11.45 18.76 -6.25
N ASP A 222 12.45 19.52 -5.77
CA ASP A 222 12.31 20.93 -5.38
C ASP A 222 12.28 21.90 -6.59
N ARG A 223 12.43 21.38 -7.81
CA ARG A 223 12.53 22.15 -9.07
C ARG A 223 13.71 23.15 -9.11
N ASP A 224 14.75 22.91 -8.32
CA ASP A 224 16.00 23.68 -8.32
C ASP A 224 17.03 23.06 -9.29
N TYR A 225 16.82 23.31 -10.58
CA TYR A 225 17.66 22.76 -11.64
C TYR A 225 19.12 23.21 -11.58
N LYS A 226 19.38 24.41 -11.02
CA LYS A 226 20.75 24.93 -10.91
C LYS A 226 21.54 24.15 -9.87
N THR A 227 20.94 23.88 -8.72
CA THR A 227 21.53 23.04 -7.68
C THR A 227 21.70 21.60 -8.16
N ALA A 228 20.71 21.06 -8.90
CA ALA A 228 20.83 19.75 -9.53
C ALA A 228 22.03 19.67 -10.50
N GLU A 229 22.22 20.67 -11.37
CA GLU A 229 23.36 20.73 -12.31
C GLU A 229 24.72 20.80 -11.59
N MET A 230 24.80 21.56 -10.50
CA MET A 230 26.00 21.61 -9.66
C MET A 230 26.32 20.23 -9.06
N HIS A 231 25.34 19.55 -8.45
CA HIS A 231 25.54 18.22 -7.88
C HIS A 231 25.91 17.19 -8.95
N TRP A 232 25.35 17.29 -10.16
CA TRP A 232 25.75 16.48 -11.30
C TRP A 232 27.22 16.67 -11.70
N GLY A 233 27.73 17.90 -11.66
CA GLY A 233 29.16 18.19 -11.82
C GLY A 233 30.03 17.49 -10.78
N ASN A 234 29.60 17.52 -9.51
CA ASN A 234 30.33 16.87 -8.41
C ASN A 234 30.28 15.34 -8.48
N LEU A 235 29.16 14.77 -8.94
CA LEU A 235 29.03 13.34 -9.22
C LEU A 235 30.04 12.88 -10.26
N LYS A 236 30.16 13.62 -11.38
CA LYS A 236 31.14 13.32 -12.45
C LYS A 236 32.57 13.29 -11.93
N ASN A 237 32.93 14.25 -11.07
CA ASN A 237 34.26 14.29 -10.46
C ASN A 237 34.49 13.06 -9.56
N SER A 238 33.52 12.71 -8.71
CA SER A 238 33.62 11.55 -7.81
C SER A 238 33.72 10.23 -8.57
N LEU A 239 33.01 10.08 -9.69
CA LEU A 239 33.14 8.93 -10.59
C LEU A 239 34.53 8.84 -11.23
N LYS A 240 35.15 9.97 -11.58
CA LYS A 240 36.52 10.01 -12.09
C LYS A 240 37.54 9.59 -11.03
N ASP A 241 37.34 10.05 -9.79
CA ASP A 241 38.18 9.66 -8.66
C ASP A 241 38.00 8.16 -8.35
N LEU A 242 36.78 7.62 -8.48
CA LEU A 242 36.49 6.20 -8.26
C LEU A 242 37.26 5.34 -9.25
N LYS A 243 37.20 5.71 -10.54
CA LYS A 243 37.97 5.04 -11.58
C LYS A 243 39.47 5.04 -11.25
N THR A 244 40.01 6.19 -10.85
CA THR A 244 41.43 6.32 -10.50
C THR A 244 41.81 5.46 -9.30
N ASN A 245 40.93 5.33 -8.29
CA ASN A 245 41.18 4.50 -7.12
C ASN A 245 41.14 3.01 -7.45
N ILE A 246 40.18 2.58 -8.29
CA ILE A 246 40.10 1.19 -8.75
C ILE A 246 41.36 0.84 -9.56
N GLU A 247 41.77 1.68 -10.51
CA GLU A 247 42.99 1.48 -11.33
C GLU A 247 44.29 1.42 -10.50
N ARG A 248 44.29 1.93 -9.26
CA ARG A 248 45.43 1.83 -8.34
C ARG A 248 45.41 0.60 -7.44
N ALA A 249 44.24 -0.01 -7.28
CA ALA A 249 44.04 -1.19 -6.44
C ALA A 249 44.24 -2.51 -7.22
N GLU A 250 44.22 -2.45 -8.56
CA GLU A 250 44.68 -3.50 -9.48
C GLU A 250 46.22 -3.56 -9.58
#